data_AF-A0A2N3BNJ4-F1
#
_entry.id   AF-A0A2N3BNJ4-F1
#
_cell.length_a   1.000
_cell.length_b   1.000
_cell.length_c   1.000
_cell.angle_alpha   90.00
_cell.angle_beta   90.00
_cell.angle_gamma   90.00
#
_symmetry.space_group_name_H-M   'P 1'
#
loop_
_entity.id
_entity.type
_entity.pdbx_description
1 polymer ?
#
loop_
_entity_poly.entity_id
_entity_poly.type
_entity_poly.pdbx_seq_one_letter_code
_entity_poly.pdbx_strand_id
1 'polypeptide(L)'
;MPTAAKLFAAFAFAVLAFFAAEVFKPHMSEGTQFGAFVPISALIGLVSGWRVMGPAAGQGNWMAVNNGIKTAACMLVLALVVFSIEGMLVLAFRRAYDGPMEAIIGIFGVGVDYLLQVLAWDVLAVLLIGGALGGLLSEWAARRWR
;
A
#
# COMPACT_ATOMS: atom_id res chain seq x y z
N MET A 1 -16.27 -13.52 11.07
CA MET A 1 -15.54 -14.80 11.26
C MET A 1 -14.20 -14.70 10.51
N PRO A 2 -13.05 -15.00 11.13
CA PRO A 2 -11.76 -15.01 10.45
C PRO A 2 -11.67 -16.28 9.60
N THR A 3 -12.02 -16.20 8.33
CA THR A 3 -11.87 -17.30 7.37
C THR A 3 -10.41 -17.38 6.90
N ALA A 4 -9.93 -18.57 6.52
CA ALA A 4 -8.59 -18.74 5.95
C ALA A 4 -8.33 -17.78 4.77
N ALA A 5 -9.37 -17.44 4.00
CA ALA A 5 -9.34 -16.42 2.96
C ALA A 5 -8.80 -15.07 3.42
N LYS A 6 -9.09 -14.65 4.66
CA LYS A 6 -8.62 -13.38 5.24
C LYS A 6 -7.10 -13.39 5.48
N LEU A 7 -6.56 -14.51 5.96
CA LEU A 7 -5.12 -14.72 6.15
C LEU A 7 -4.39 -14.72 4.81
N PHE A 8 -4.90 -15.47 3.83
CA PHE A 8 -4.32 -15.51 2.48
C PHE A 8 -4.36 -14.13 1.81
N ALA A 9 -5.45 -13.40 1.94
CA ALA A 9 -5.57 -12.04 1.43
C ALA A 9 -4.55 -11.09 2.09
N ALA A 10 -4.45 -11.12 3.43
CA ALA A 10 -3.48 -10.31 4.15
C ALA A 10 -2.04 -10.63 3.74
N PHE A 11 -1.69 -11.91 3.60
CA PHE A 11 -0.35 -12.31 3.20
C PHE A 11 -0.05 -11.93 1.74
N ALA A 12 -0.97 -12.16 0.81
CA ALA A 12 -0.79 -11.81 -0.60
C ALA A 12 -0.58 -10.29 -0.78
N PHE A 13 -1.36 -9.46 -0.08
CA PHE A 13 -1.20 -8.01 -0.12
C PHE A 13 0.02 -7.50 0.65
N ALA A 14 0.47 -8.20 1.69
CA ALA A 14 1.74 -7.90 2.35
C ALA A 14 2.93 -8.12 1.41
N VAL A 15 2.94 -9.24 0.68
CA VAL A 15 3.96 -9.54 -0.33
C VAL A 15 3.89 -8.56 -1.50
N LEU A 16 2.67 -8.21 -1.95
CA LEU A 16 2.47 -7.17 -2.96
C LEU A 16 3.08 -5.84 -2.53
N ALA A 17 2.81 -5.40 -1.30
CA ALA A 17 3.33 -4.15 -0.77
C ALA A 17 4.86 -4.18 -0.60
N PHE A 18 5.43 -5.34 -0.23
CA PHE A 18 6.87 -5.54 -0.20
C PHE A 18 7.49 -5.32 -1.58
N PHE A 19 6.97 -5.96 -2.62
CA PHE A 19 7.49 -5.79 -3.98
C PHE A 19 7.26 -4.37 -4.52
N ALA A 20 6.08 -3.79 -4.27
CA ALA A 20 5.81 -2.40 -4.64
C ALA A 20 6.79 -1.45 -3.96
N ALA A 21 7.13 -1.67 -2.68
CA ALA A 21 8.12 -0.89 -1.97
C ALA A 21 9.53 -1.05 -2.55
N GLU A 22 9.96 -2.27 -2.89
CA GLU A 22 11.26 -2.53 -3.53
C GLU A 22 11.38 -1.83 -4.90
N VAL A 23 10.32 -1.88 -5.72
CA VAL A 23 10.26 -1.20 -7.03
C VAL A 23 10.17 0.33 -6.87
N PHE A 24 9.66 0.80 -5.74
CA PHE A 24 9.60 2.22 -5.44
C PHE A 24 10.93 2.79 -4.92
N LYS A 25 11.81 2.00 -4.28
CA LYS A 25 13.09 2.47 -3.75
C LYS A 25 13.96 3.26 -4.75
N PRO A 26 14.10 2.84 -6.03
CA PRO A 26 14.90 3.57 -7.03
C PRO A 26 14.32 4.96 -7.38
N HIS A 27 13.04 5.20 -7.09
CA HIS A 27 12.37 6.48 -7.33
C HIS A 27 12.57 7.46 -6.18
N MET A 28 13.01 7.00 -5.01
CA MET A 28 13.37 7.86 -3.88
C MET A 28 14.82 8.32 -3.98
N SER A 29 15.08 9.58 -3.61
CA SER A 29 16.42 10.17 -3.61
C SER A 29 17.38 9.45 -2.65
N GLU A 30 18.66 9.41 -3.02
CA GLU A 30 19.75 8.80 -2.25
C GLU A 30 19.88 9.46 -0.86
N GLY A 31 19.28 8.85 0.17
CA GLY A 31 19.36 9.36 1.55
C GLY A 31 18.26 8.89 2.50
N THR A 32 17.16 8.32 2.00
CA THR A 32 16.08 7.78 2.85
C THR A 32 16.55 6.48 3.51
N GLN A 33 16.42 6.37 4.84
CA GLN A 33 16.78 5.14 5.57
C GLN A 33 15.83 4.01 5.15
N PHE A 34 16.27 3.20 4.19
CA PHE A 34 15.49 2.10 3.59
C PHE A 34 15.07 1.00 4.57
N GLY A 35 15.62 0.97 5.79
CA GLY A 35 15.40 -0.11 6.76
C GLY A 35 13.95 -0.23 7.25
N ALA A 36 13.25 0.89 7.48
CA ALA A 36 11.89 0.88 8.00
C ALA A 36 10.80 0.94 6.91
N PHE A 37 11.14 1.45 5.71
CA PHE A 37 10.19 1.67 4.62
C PHE A 37 9.50 0.37 4.16
N VAL A 38 10.29 -0.68 3.96
CA VAL A 38 9.81 -2.00 3.50
C VAL A 38 8.91 -2.70 4.54
N PRO A 39 9.32 -2.86 5.81
CA PRO A 39 8.46 -3.51 6.80
C PRO A 39 7.17 -2.71 7.09
N ILE A 40 7.22 -1.38 7.06
CA ILE A 40 6.00 -0.54 7.20
C ILE A 40 5.06 -0.78 6.00
N SER A 41 5.58 -0.76 4.78
CA SER A 41 4.79 -1.02 3.57
C SER A 41 4.14 -2.41 3.61
N ALA A 42 4.90 -3.44 4.00
CA ALA A 42 4.38 -4.79 4.16
C ALA A 42 3.26 -4.88 5.21
N LEU A 43 3.39 -4.14 6.32
CA LEU A 43 2.36 -4.08 7.36
C LEU A 43 1.10 -3.36 6.88
N ILE A 44 1.24 -2.28 6.10
CA ILE A 44 0.11 -1.61 5.45
C ILE A 44 -0.59 -2.57 4.49
N GLY A 45 0.16 -3.29 3.65
CA GLY A 45 -0.37 -4.33 2.77
C GLY A 45 -1.12 -5.43 3.52
N LEU A 46 -0.58 -5.88 4.66
CA LEU A 46 -1.22 -6.86 5.53
C LEU A 46 -2.56 -6.37 6.06
N VAL A 47 -2.60 -5.14 6.58
CA VAL A 47 -3.81 -4.52 7.14
C VAL A 47 -4.86 -4.29 6.05
N SER A 48 -4.46 -3.76 4.89
CA SER A 48 -5.35 -3.54 3.74
C SER A 48 -5.91 -4.85 3.18
N GLY A 49 -5.07 -5.88 3.01
CA GLY A 49 -5.51 -7.21 2.58
C GLY A 49 -6.49 -7.85 3.57
N TRP A 50 -6.24 -7.71 4.87
CA TRP A 50 -7.15 -8.23 5.89
C TRP A 50 -8.48 -7.50 5.93
N ARG A 51 -8.46 -6.16 5.88
CA ARG A 51 -9.63 -5.32 6.19
C ARG A 51 -10.49 -5.03 4.96
N VAL A 52 -9.88 -4.97 3.77
CA VAL A 52 -10.56 -4.64 2.51
C VAL A 52 -10.80 -5.89 1.66
N MET A 53 -9.76 -6.66 1.34
CA MET A 53 -9.91 -7.84 0.47
C MET A 53 -10.54 -9.03 1.21
N GLY A 54 -10.18 -9.26 2.47
CA GLY A 54 -10.64 -10.39 3.26
C GLY A 54 -12.18 -10.58 3.33
N PRO A 55 -12.98 -9.53 3.62
CA PRO A 55 -14.43 -9.61 3.59
C PRO A 55 -15.04 -9.75 2.18
N ALA A 56 -14.29 -9.35 1.15
CA ALA A 56 -14.71 -9.37 -0.24
C ALA A 56 -14.47 -10.72 -0.94
N ALA A 57 -13.79 -11.66 -0.27
CA ALA A 57 -13.50 -12.98 -0.80
C ALA A 57 -14.74 -13.90 -0.81
N GLY A 58 -14.90 -14.69 -1.87
CA GLY A 58 -15.99 -15.65 -2.07
C GLY A 58 -17.20 -15.11 -2.85
N GLN A 59 -17.09 -13.91 -3.44
CA GLN A 59 -18.15 -13.25 -4.22
C GLN A 59 -18.03 -13.51 -5.74
N GLY A 60 -17.07 -14.33 -6.17
CA GLY A 60 -16.84 -14.69 -7.57
C GLY A 60 -15.58 -14.06 -8.18
N ASN A 61 -15.05 -14.71 -9.22
CA ASN A 61 -13.77 -14.33 -9.87
C ASN A 61 -13.73 -12.87 -10.35
N TRP A 62 -14.82 -12.40 -10.96
CA TRP A 62 -14.89 -11.04 -11.51
C TRP A 62 -14.90 -9.98 -10.40
N MET A 63 -15.67 -10.22 -9.33
CA MET A 63 -15.68 -9.35 -8.16
C MET A 63 -14.35 -9.38 -7.41
N ALA A 64 -13.68 -10.53 -7.36
CA ALA A 64 -12.37 -10.66 -6.72
C ALA A 64 -11.29 -9.81 -7.38
N VAL A 65 -11.25 -9.75 -8.71
CA VAL A 65 -10.29 -8.88 -9.44
C VAL A 65 -10.57 -7.41 -9.15
N ASN A 66 -11.84 -6.98 -9.24
CA ASN A 66 -12.21 -5.58 -9.00
C ASN A 66 -11.92 -5.17 -7.54
N ASN A 67 -12.24 -6.04 -6.58
CA ASN A 67 -11.94 -5.80 -5.17
C ASN A 67 -10.44 -5.85 -4.86
N GLY A 68 -9.68 -6.66 -5.60
CA GLY A 68 -8.22 -6.70 -5.53
C GLY A 68 -7.58 -5.38 -5.98
N ILE A 69 -8.02 -4.83 -7.11
CA ILE A 69 -7.58 -3.52 -7.61
C ILE A 69 -7.97 -2.41 -6.63
N LYS A 70 -9.20 -2.43 -6.10
CA LYS A 70 -9.64 -1.47 -5.05
C LYS A 70 -8.78 -1.56 -3.79
N THR A 71 -8.40 -2.77 -3.39
CA THR A 71 -7.53 -2.98 -2.22
C THR A 71 -6.13 -2.44 -2.48
N ALA A 72 -5.58 -2.65 -3.67
CA ALA A 72 -4.29 -2.09 -4.07
C ALA A 72 -4.31 -0.55 -4.08
N ALA A 73 -5.39 0.06 -4.58
CA ALA A 73 -5.57 1.51 -4.54
C ALA A 73 -5.68 2.04 -3.09
N CYS A 74 -6.46 1.37 -2.23
CA CYS A 74 -6.59 1.73 -0.82
C CYS A 74 -5.25 1.61 -0.07
N MET A 75 -4.50 0.54 -0.34
CA MET A 75 -3.15 0.32 0.19
C MET A 75 -2.20 1.44 -0.22
N LEU A 76 -2.21 1.84 -1.49
CA LEU A 76 -1.40 2.95 -2.01
C LEU A 76 -1.73 4.27 -1.32
N VAL A 77 -3.01 4.59 -1.16
CA VAL A 77 -3.44 5.81 -0.46
C VAL A 77 -2.98 5.79 1.00
N LEU A 78 -3.12 4.65 1.69
CA LEU A 78 -2.64 4.50 3.06
C LEU A 78 -1.11 4.63 3.15
N ALA A 79 -0.36 4.05 2.22
CA ALA A 79 1.09 4.19 2.16
C ALA A 79 1.50 5.66 1.97
N LEU A 80 0.88 6.37 1.03
CA LEU A 80 1.14 7.80 0.81
C LEU A 80 0.89 8.62 2.07
N VAL A 81 -0.23 8.40 2.78
CA VAL A 81 -0.54 9.11 4.02
C VAL A 81 0.50 8.84 5.09
N VAL A 82 0.86 7.56 5.33
CA VAL A 82 1.82 7.18 6.37
C VAL A 82 3.21 7.76 6.07
N PHE A 83 3.70 7.65 4.84
CA PHE A 83 5.01 8.18 4.46
C PHE A 83 5.06 9.71 4.38
N SER A 84 3.96 10.36 4.03
CA SER A 84 3.89 11.84 4.06
C SER A 84 3.95 12.37 5.49
N ILE A 85 3.30 11.67 6.44
CA ILE A 85 3.39 12.01 7.87
C ILE A 85 4.82 11.81 8.38
N GLU A 86 5.47 10.70 8.03
CA GLU A 86 6.87 10.44 8.40
C GLU A 86 7.81 11.51 7.84
N GLY A 87 7.69 11.85 6.55
CA GLY A 87 8.48 12.90 5.90
C GLY A 87 8.30 14.27 6.56
N MET A 88 7.07 14.62 6.91
CA MET A 88 6.79 15.86 7.66
C MET A 88 7.41 15.82 9.05
N LEU A 89 7.30 14.72 9.80
CA LEU A 89 7.90 14.60 11.13
C LEU A 89 9.41 14.84 11.06
N VAL A 90 10.09 14.26 10.07
CA VAL A 90 11.53 14.50 9.85
C VAL A 90 11.83 15.97 9.55
N LEU A 91 11.04 16.63 8.69
CA LEU A 91 11.21 18.07 8.42
C LEU A 91 10.90 18.94 9.65
N ALA A 92 9.88 18.59 10.43
CA ALA A 92 9.50 19.30 11.65
C ALA A 92 10.59 19.20 12.73
N PHE A 93 11.20 18.02 12.91
CA PHE A 93 12.34 17.85 13.82
C PHE A 93 13.59 18.63 13.38
N ARG A 94 13.73 18.94 12.08
CA ARG A 94 14.78 19.82 11.56
C ARG A 94 14.51 21.31 11.76
N ARG A 95 13.44 21.70 12.48
CA ARG A 95 12.97 23.10 12.65
C ARG A 95 12.69 23.80 11.32
N ALA A 96 12.25 23.07 10.29
CA ALA A 96 11.96 23.65 8.97
C ALA A 96 10.55 24.25 8.83
N TYR A 97 9.69 24.13 9.86
CA TYR A 97 8.33 24.66 9.85
C TYR A 97 8.11 25.58 11.05
N ASP A 98 7.71 26.82 10.80
CA ASP A 98 7.51 27.84 11.84
C ASP A 98 6.05 27.86 12.35
N GLY A 99 5.13 27.13 11.71
CA GLY A 99 3.74 27.03 12.16
C GLY A 99 2.95 25.80 11.67
N PRO A 100 1.82 25.47 12.34
CA PRO A 100 1.00 24.28 12.04
C PRO A 100 0.36 24.30 10.64
N MET A 101 0.11 25.48 10.07
CA MET A 101 -0.40 25.59 8.69
C MET A 101 0.64 25.21 7.63
N GLU A 102 1.90 25.59 7.81
CA GLU A 102 2.99 25.22 6.88
C GLU A 102 3.26 23.71 6.92
N ALA A 103 3.15 23.11 8.11
CA ALA A 103 3.25 21.66 8.27
C ALA A 103 2.17 20.92 7.46
N ILE A 104 0.92 21.37 7.51
CA ILE A 104 -0.19 20.78 6.73
C ILE A 104 0.07 20.90 5.23
N ILE A 105 0.47 22.08 4.75
CA ILE A 105 0.80 22.30 3.33
C ILE A 105 1.98 21.41 2.90
N GLY A 106 2.97 21.25 3.78
CA GLY A 106 4.10 20.34 3.59
C GLY A 106 3.69 18.88 3.39
N ILE A 107 2.74 18.37 4.18
CA ILE A 107 2.19 17.01 4.02
C ILE A 107 1.59 16.82 2.63
N PHE A 108 0.80 17.78 2.17
CA PHE A 108 0.17 17.70 0.85
C PHE A 108 1.22 17.80 -0.27
N GLY A 109 2.23 18.66 -0.13
CA GLY A 109 3.33 18.77 -1.10
C GLY A 109 4.11 17.46 -1.23
N VAL A 110 4.59 16.93 -0.11
CA VAL A 110 5.33 15.65 -0.06
C VAL A 110 4.46 14.49 -0.56
N GLY A 111 3.17 14.48 -0.22
CA GLY A 111 2.23 13.48 -0.69
C GLY A 111 1.99 13.54 -2.20
N VAL A 112 1.95 14.73 -2.80
CA VAL A 112 1.83 14.92 -4.26
C VAL A 112 3.10 14.48 -4.97
N ASP A 113 4.28 14.83 -4.45
CA ASP A 113 5.55 14.38 -5.04
C ASP A 113 5.67 12.86 -5.02
N TYR A 114 5.31 12.22 -3.89
CA TYR A 114 5.25 10.76 -3.83
C TYR A 114 4.18 10.18 -4.75
N LEU A 115 3.02 10.81 -4.89
CA LEU A 115 1.98 10.36 -5.81
C LEU A 115 2.47 10.38 -7.26
N LEU A 116 3.19 11.43 -7.67
CA LEU A 116 3.77 11.54 -9.00
C LEU A 116 4.86 10.48 -9.24
N GLN A 117 5.68 10.17 -8.23
CA GLN A 117 6.66 9.07 -8.31
C GLN A 117 5.97 7.70 -8.39
N VAL A 118 4.84 7.51 -7.70
CA VAL A 118 4.05 6.26 -7.73
C VAL A 118 3.33 6.09 -9.07
N LEU A 119 3.08 7.16 -9.81
CA LEU A 119 2.54 7.11 -11.17
C LEU A 119 3.54 6.57 -12.21
N ALA A 120 4.77 6.22 -11.81
CA ALA A 120 5.70 5.53 -12.68
C ALA A 120 5.10 4.20 -13.19
N TRP A 121 5.37 3.89 -14.46
CA TRP A 121 4.72 2.81 -15.18
C TRP A 121 4.96 1.43 -14.55
N ASP A 122 6.14 1.24 -13.97
CA ASP A 122 6.55 0.02 -13.27
C ASP A 122 5.81 -0.17 -11.94
N VAL A 123 5.62 0.88 -11.14
CA VAL A 123 4.86 0.82 -9.89
C VAL A 123 3.38 0.55 -10.16
N LEU A 124 2.81 1.21 -11.17
CA LEU A 124 1.43 0.97 -11.62
C LEU A 124 1.23 -0.46 -12.14
N ALA A 125 2.18 -0.98 -12.93
CA ALA A 125 2.11 -2.35 -13.42
C ALA A 125 2.10 -3.37 -12.27
N VAL A 126 2.97 -3.19 -11.26
CA VAL A 126 3.01 -4.06 -10.07
C VAL A 126 1.70 -3.99 -9.29
N LEU A 127 1.15 -2.80 -9.06
CA LEU A 127 -0.09 -2.63 -8.32
C LEU A 127 -1.31 -3.20 -9.03
N LEU A 128 -1.41 -3.01 -10.34
CA LEU A 128 -2.53 -3.52 -11.14
C LEU A 128 -2.47 -5.04 -11.28
N ILE A 129 -1.33 -5.56 -11.72
CA ILE A 129 -1.14 -7.00 -11.93
C ILE A 129 -1.19 -7.72 -10.58
N GLY A 130 -0.44 -7.22 -9.61
CA GLY A 130 -0.36 -7.82 -8.29
C GLY A 130 -1.63 -7.66 -7.46
N GLY A 131 -2.38 -6.56 -7.61
CA GLY A 131 -3.71 -6.39 -7.02
C GLY A 131 -4.73 -7.34 -7.60
N ALA A 132 -4.73 -7.55 -8.93
CA ALA A 132 -5.59 -8.52 -9.59
C ALA A 132 -5.25 -9.96 -9.18
N LEU A 133 -3.96 -10.32 -9.16
CA LEU A 133 -3.49 -11.64 -8.72
C LEU A 133 -3.78 -11.88 -7.24
N GLY A 134 -3.54 -10.90 -6.37
CA GLY A 134 -3.87 -10.98 -4.94
C GLY A 134 -5.37 -11.16 -4.71
N GLY A 135 -6.20 -10.50 -5.53
CA GLY A 135 -7.65 -10.70 -5.56
C GLY A 135 -8.05 -12.14 -5.90
N LEU A 136 -7.51 -12.67 -7.01
CA LEU A 136 -7.77 -14.04 -7.48
C LEU A 136 -7.27 -15.11 -6.51
N LEU A 137 -6.09 -14.92 -5.90
CA LEU A 137 -5.54 -15.83 -4.90
C LEU A 137 -6.42 -15.90 -3.65
N SER A 138 -6.94 -14.77 -3.20
CA SER A 138 -7.86 -14.71 -2.05
C SER A 138 -9.18 -15.41 -2.35
N GLU A 139 -9.69 -15.29 -3.58
CA GLU A 139 -10.90 -15.97 -4.04
C GLU A 139 -10.69 -17.48 -4.18
N TRP A 140 -9.54 -17.91 -4.71
CA TRP A 140 -9.18 -19.33 -4.77
C TRP A 140 -9.09 -19.94 -3.37
N ALA A 141 -8.45 -19.24 -2.43
CA ALA A 141 -8.38 -19.67 -1.03
C ALA A 141 -9.78 -19.75 -0.39
N ALA A 142 -10.65 -18.78 -0.64
CA ALA A 142 -12.03 -18.79 -0.15
C ALA A 142 -12.87 -19.95 -0.70
N ARG A 143 -12.65 -20.35 -1.95
CA ARG A 143 -13.35 -21.50 -2.54
C ARG A 143 -12.81 -22.84 -2.06
N ARG A 144 -11.50 -22.93 -1.84
CA ARG A 144 -10.82 -24.18 -1.46
C ARG A 144 -11.05 -24.55 0.02
N TRP A 145 -11.25 -23.55 0.89
CA TRP A 145 -11.41 -23.71 2.34
C TRP A 145 -12.81 -23.30 2.82
N ARG A 146 -13.83 -23.49 1.96
CA ARG A 146 -15.25 -23.32 2.31
C ARG A 146 -15.73 -24.43 3.23
#